data_AF-A0AAJ6DEX4-F1
#
_entry.id   AF-A0AAJ6DEX4-F1
#
_cell.length_a   1.000
_cell.length_b   1.000
_cell.length_c   1.000
_cell.angle_alpha   90.00
_cell.angle_beta   90.00
_cell.angle_gamma   90.00
#
_symmetry.space_group_name_H-M   'P 1'
#
loop_
_entity.id
_entity.type
_entity.pdbx_description
1 polymer ?
#
loop_
_entity_poly.entity_id
_entity_poly.type
_entity_poly.pdbx_seq_one_letter_code
_entity_poly.pdbx_strand_id
1 'polypeptide(L)'
;MVDNPRMNPTDPSDQHKRVILLAWATSMGADPQEVLTAADQPGSGPHRFPVLSDHADSKIASVIRIYNITFIYGPSWFLQAANEIDNEILALESTLIRLGASHGARSLGETTLYYAEDLPEIKGSDAVAISEDREFITELEARCPSDDVGAAALSQTAQTFAVVSDQDPGNLQVVAGSGYEEWASLIADLTVLVDPDFRGHG
;
A
#
# COMPACT_ATOMS: atom_id res chain seq x y z
N MET A 1 19.42 16.85 28.78
CA MET A 1 19.13 17.43 27.45
C MET A 1 19.90 16.59 26.45
N VAL A 2 19.33 15.45 26.11
CA VAL A 2 19.93 14.48 25.19
C VAL A 2 19.24 14.71 23.85
N ASP A 3 20.04 15.13 22.89
CA ASP A 3 19.63 15.37 21.51
C ASP A 3 19.28 14.00 20.91
N ASN A 4 17.98 13.72 20.77
CA ASN A 4 17.49 12.52 20.12
C ASN A 4 17.44 12.84 18.61
N PRO A 5 18.35 12.30 17.78
CA PRO A 5 18.28 12.58 16.36
C PRO A 5 16.99 11.95 15.86
N ARG A 6 16.05 12.81 15.44
CA ARG A 6 14.89 12.39 14.67
C ARG A 6 15.42 11.48 13.55
N MET A 7 14.98 10.22 13.55
CA MET A 7 15.18 9.31 12.41
C MET A 7 14.78 10.09 11.16
N ASN A 8 15.76 10.45 10.35
CA ASN A 8 15.51 10.94 9.02
C ASN A 8 15.13 9.68 8.24
N PRO A 9 13.92 9.57 7.66
CA PRO A 9 13.62 8.45 6.77
C PRO A 9 14.61 8.58 5.62
N THR A 10 15.64 7.74 5.62
CA THR A 10 16.56 7.65 4.50
C THR A 10 15.74 7.20 3.31
N ASP A 11 15.82 7.99 2.25
CA ASP A 11 15.26 7.64 0.95
C ASP A 11 15.74 6.21 0.61
N PRO A 12 14.84 5.27 0.27
CA PRO A 12 15.21 3.89 0.03
C PRO A 12 16.36 3.78 -0.96
N SER A 13 17.21 2.76 -0.79
CA SER A 13 18.30 2.47 -1.70
C SER A 13 17.80 2.36 -3.13
N ASP A 14 18.65 2.73 -4.09
CA ASP A 14 18.28 2.70 -5.50
C ASP A 14 17.81 1.30 -5.95
N GLN A 15 18.32 0.25 -5.31
CA GLN A 15 17.84 -1.11 -5.53
C GLN A 15 16.36 -1.30 -5.11
N HIS A 16 15.97 -0.87 -3.92
CA HIS A 16 14.58 -0.96 -3.46
C HIS A 16 13.64 -0.09 -4.28
N LYS A 17 14.07 1.14 -4.65
CA LYS A 17 13.31 2.01 -5.55
C LYS A 17 12.98 1.31 -6.87
N ARG A 18 13.96 0.61 -7.46
CA ARG A 18 13.77 -0.14 -8.71
C ARG A 18 12.80 -1.30 -8.54
N VAL A 19 12.84 -2.03 -7.43
CA VAL A 19 11.87 -3.12 -7.15
C VAL A 19 10.45 -2.58 -7.09
N ILE A 20 10.25 -1.47 -6.36
CA ILE A 20 8.94 -0.79 -6.26
C ILE A 20 8.46 -0.36 -7.64
N LEU A 21 9.30 0.34 -8.41
CA LEU A 21 8.94 0.81 -9.75
C LEU A 21 8.64 -0.33 -10.72
N LEU A 22 9.41 -1.42 -10.66
CA LEU A 22 9.20 -2.62 -11.46
C LEU A 22 7.84 -3.27 -11.16
N ALA A 23 7.49 -3.39 -9.87
CA ALA A 23 6.22 -3.96 -9.46
C ALA A 23 5.04 -3.11 -9.95
N TRP A 24 5.09 -1.79 -9.73
CA TRP A 24 4.05 -0.89 -10.20
C TRP A 24 3.96 -0.87 -11.74
N ALA A 25 5.08 -0.80 -12.47
CA ALA A 25 5.05 -0.85 -13.94
C ALA A 25 4.38 -2.13 -14.46
N THR A 26 4.77 -3.28 -13.91
CA THR A 26 4.24 -4.60 -14.29
C THR A 26 2.72 -4.65 -14.11
N SER A 27 2.24 -4.21 -12.97
CA SER A 27 0.84 -4.33 -12.60
C SER A 27 -0.07 -3.31 -13.26
N MET A 28 0.48 -2.13 -13.55
CA MET A 28 -0.21 -1.13 -14.34
C MET A 28 -0.21 -1.50 -15.82
N GLY A 29 0.56 -2.49 -16.26
CA GLY A 29 0.69 -2.87 -17.67
C GLY A 29 1.59 -1.93 -18.49
N ALA A 30 2.44 -1.14 -17.83
CA ALA A 30 3.46 -0.32 -18.47
C ALA A 30 4.73 -1.16 -18.77
N ASP A 31 5.54 -0.76 -19.75
CA ASP A 31 6.83 -1.40 -20.02
C ASP A 31 7.81 -1.13 -18.85
N PRO A 32 8.22 -2.14 -18.08
CA PRO A 32 9.09 -1.89 -16.95
C PRO A 32 10.48 -1.41 -17.33
N GLN A 33 11.01 -1.79 -18.50
CA GLN A 33 12.32 -1.30 -18.96
C GLN A 33 12.26 0.19 -19.30
N GLU A 34 11.16 0.65 -19.91
CA GLU A 34 10.96 2.06 -20.20
C GLU A 34 10.85 2.88 -18.90
N VAL A 35 10.06 2.40 -17.94
CA VAL A 35 9.90 3.03 -16.62
C VAL A 35 11.22 3.13 -15.88
N LEU A 36 11.99 2.04 -15.79
CA LEU A 36 13.29 2.04 -15.10
C LEU A 36 14.30 2.94 -15.81
N THR A 37 14.33 2.93 -17.14
CA THR A 37 15.21 3.81 -17.93
C THR A 37 14.88 5.28 -17.69
N ALA A 38 13.60 5.63 -17.60
CA ALA A 38 13.17 6.99 -17.29
C ALA A 38 13.52 7.38 -15.85
N ALA A 39 13.32 6.47 -14.90
CA ALA A 39 13.66 6.70 -13.49
C ALA A 39 15.15 6.97 -13.27
N ASP A 40 16.02 6.28 -14.02
CA ASP A 40 17.48 6.41 -13.93
C ASP A 40 18.03 7.68 -14.62
N GLN A 41 17.22 8.44 -15.37
CA GLN A 41 17.67 9.65 -16.07
C GLN A 41 17.89 10.80 -15.08
N PRO A 42 19.13 11.27 -14.85
CA PRO A 42 19.38 12.34 -13.91
C PRO A 42 18.89 13.68 -14.48
N GLY A 43 18.08 14.41 -13.71
CA GLY A 43 17.66 15.77 -14.04
C GLY A 43 16.58 15.88 -15.12
N SER A 44 16.03 14.77 -15.60
CA SER A 44 14.73 14.81 -16.28
C SER A 44 13.65 15.12 -15.25
N GLY A 45 12.72 16.01 -15.61
CA GLY A 45 11.54 16.29 -14.81
C GLY A 45 10.66 15.05 -14.62
N PRO A 46 9.49 15.18 -13.98
CA PRO A 46 8.63 14.04 -13.74
C PRO A 46 8.20 13.37 -15.05
N HIS A 47 8.36 12.05 -15.13
CA HIS A 47 7.97 11.24 -16.29
C HIS A 47 6.54 10.73 -16.13
N ARG A 48 5.77 10.75 -17.21
CA ARG A 48 4.38 10.28 -17.23
C ARG A 48 4.27 9.01 -18.06
N PHE A 49 3.58 8.03 -17.50
CA PHE A 49 3.25 6.77 -18.15
C PHE A 49 1.73 6.65 -18.22
N PRO A 50 1.09 7.12 -19.30
CA PRO A 50 -0.33 6.91 -19.52
C PRO A 50 -0.58 5.43 -19.86
N VAL A 51 -1.44 4.77 -19.10
CA VAL A 51 -1.84 3.40 -19.32
C VAL A 51 -3.34 3.34 -19.59
N LEU A 52 -3.69 2.87 -20.77
CA LEU A 52 -5.07 2.61 -21.12
C LEU A 52 -5.57 1.43 -20.30
N SER A 53 -6.68 1.63 -19.62
CA SER A 53 -7.38 0.52 -19.01
C SER A 53 -8.06 -0.33 -20.10
N ASP A 54 -7.50 -1.49 -20.41
CA ASP A 54 -7.89 -2.36 -21.53
C ASP A 54 -9.09 -3.28 -21.20
N HIS A 55 -9.54 -3.30 -19.94
CA HIS A 55 -10.68 -4.10 -19.53
C HIS A 55 -12.01 -3.43 -19.85
N ALA A 56 -12.93 -4.19 -20.44
CA ALA A 56 -14.27 -3.73 -20.86
C ALA A 56 -15.14 -3.16 -19.72
N ASP A 57 -14.75 -3.41 -18.47
CA ASP A 57 -15.38 -2.87 -17.24
C ASP A 57 -14.58 -1.74 -16.57
N SER A 58 -13.56 -1.19 -17.22
CA SER A 58 -12.75 -0.13 -16.64
C SER A 58 -13.55 1.16 -16.43
N LYS A 59 -14.04 1.30 -15.21
CA LYS A 59 -14.66 2.51 -14.65
C LYS A 59 -13.72 3.21 -13.66
N ILE A 60 -12.47 2.78 -13.60
CA ILE A 60 -11.48 3.25 -12.64
C ILE A 60 -10.49 4.15 -13.36
N ALA A 61 -10.26 5.32 -12.78
CA ALA A 61 -9.20 6.22 -13.16
C ALA A 61 -8.33 6.44 -11.93
N SER A 62 -7.02 6.26 -12.08
CA SER A 62 -6.06 6.34 -10.99
C SER A 62 -4.84 7.13 -11.43
N VAL A 63 -4.30 7.94 -10.52
CA VAL A 63 -3.04 8.64 -10.71
C VAL A 63 -2.14 8.27 -9.56
N ILE A 64 -1.00 7.65 -9.88
CA ILE A 64 -0.06 7.12 -8.89
C ILE A 64 1.28 7.80 -9.12
N ARG A 65 1.79 8.46 -8.09
CA ARG A 65 3.10 9.12 -8.11
C ARG A 65 4.07 8.35 -7.24
N ILE A 66 5.17 7.93 -7.83
CA ILE A 66 6.24 7.18 -7.16
C ILE A 66 7.56 7.78 -7.63
N TYR A 67 8.31 8.38 -6.72
CA TYR A 67 9.54 9.11 -7.04
C TYR A 67 9.33 10.17 -8.15
N ASN A 68 10.08 10.09 -9.26
CA ASN A 68 9.94 10.94 -10.43
C ASN A 68 8.97 10.37 -11.49
N ILE A 69 8.27 9.27 -11.21
CA ILE A 69 7.36 8.60 -12.13
C ILE A 69 5.91 8.88 -11.74
N THR A 70 5.07 9.17 -12.75
CA THR A 70 3.62 9.31 -12.60
C THR A 70 2.92 8.35 -13.55
N PHE A 71 2.25 7.35 -13.00
CA PHE A 71 1.34 6.49 -13.76
C PHE A 71 -0.03 7.17 -13.82
N ILE A 72 -0.59 7.25 -15.03
CA ILE A 72 -1.95 7.77 -15.26
C ILE A 72 -2.73 6.64 -15.89
N TYR A 73 -3.60 6.01 -15.12
CA TYR A 73 -4.37 4.85 -15.55
C TYR A 73 -5.83 5.22 -15.71
N GLY A 74 -6.43 4.77 -16.80
CA GLY A 74 -7.86 4.89 -16.97
C GLY A 74 -8.31 4.90 -18.42
N PRO A 75 -9.58 5.24 -18.65
CA PRO A 75 -10.15 5.28 -19.99
C PRO A 75 -9.53 6.40 -20.84
N SER A 76 -9.64 6.28 -22.16
CA SER A 76 -9.02 7.20 -23.11
C SER A 76 -9.40 8.67 -22.90
N TRP A 77 -10.65 8.96 -22.55
CA TRP A 77 -11.11 10.32 -22.25
C TRP A 77 -10.38 10.91 -21.04
N PHE A 78 -10.08 10.10 -20.03
CA PHE A 78 -9.40 10.54 -18.81
C PHE A 78 -7.93 10.83 -19.11
N LEU A 79 -7.26 9.95 -19.85
CA LEU A 79 -5.88 10.14 -20.27
C LEU A 79 -5.72 11.43 -21.10
N GLN A 80 -6.66 11.70 -22.00
CA GLN A 80 -6.67 12.94 -22.79
C GLN A 80 -6.85 14.18 -21.90
N ALA A 81 -7.79 14.14 -20.95
CA ALA A 81 -8.06 15.27 -20.06
C ALA A 81 -6.91 15.53 -19.07
N ALA A 82 -6.21 14.48 -18.64
CA ALA A 82 -5.08 14.55 -17.72
C ALA A 82 -3.80 15.11 -18.36
N ASN A 83 -3.68 15.04 -19.70
CA ASN A 83 -2.47 15.38 -20.43
C ASN A 83 -2.02 16.85 -20.26
N GLU A 84 -2.98 17.77 -20.05
CA GLU A 84 -2.70 19.21 -19.92
C GLU A 84 -2.53 19.68 -18.47
N ILE A 85 -2.72 18.79 -17.49
CA ILE A 85 -2.71 19.15 -16.07
C ILE A 85 -1.39 18.73 -15.45
N ASP A 86 -0.74 19.65 -14.73
CA ASP A 86 0.49 19.36 -13.98
C ASP A 86 0.34 18.17 -13.01
N ASN A 87 1.40 17.39 -12.80
CA ASN A 87 1.35 16.14 -12.02
C ASN A 87 0.99 16.38 -10.56
N GLU A 88 1.43 17.49 -9.96
CA GLU A 88 1.12 17.81 -8.57
C GLU A 88 -0.36 18.15 -8.41
N ILE A 89 -0.92 18.87 -9.37
CA ILE A 89 -2.35 19.22 -9.40
C ILE A 89 -3.20 18.01 -9.74
N LEU A 90 -2.74 17.16 -10.67
CA LEU A 90 -3.42 15.98 -11.14
C LEU A 90 -3.55 14.91 -10.04
N ALA A 91 -2.58 14.82 -9.15
CA ALA A 91 -2.59 13.87 -8.03
C ALA A 91 -3.59 14.21 -6.92
N LEU A 92 -4.15 15.44 -6.90
CA LEU A 92 -5.13 15.84 -5.92
C LEU A 92 -6.48 15.17 -6.19
N GLU A 93 -7.10 14.60 -5.15
CA GLU A 93 -8.44 13.98 -5.23
C GLU A 93 -9.46 14.94 -5.87
N SER A 94 -9.45 16.21 -5.44
CA SER A 94 -10.37 17.24 -5.96
C SER A 94 -10.23 17.49 -7.47
N THR A 95 -9.05 17.29 -8.04
CA THR A 95 -8.82 17.40 -9.49
C THR A 95 -9.41 16.20 -10.22
N LEU A 96 -9.22 14.99 -9.69
CA LEU A 96 -9.78 13.77 -10.26
C LEU A 96 -11.31 13.79 -10.26
N ILE A 97 -11.93 14.22 -9.16
CA ILE A 97 -13.39 14.40 -9.07
C ILE A 97 -13.88 15.40 -10.13
N ARG A 98 -13.19 16.53 -10.28
CA ARG A 98 -13.55 17.56 -11.27
C ARG A 98 -13.44 17.05 -12.71
N LEU A 99 -12.39 16.29 -13.02
CA LEU A 99 -12.21 15.66 -14.34
C LEU A 99 -13.30 14.63 -14.64
N GLY A 100 -13.68 13.83 -13.64
CA GLY A 100 -14.68 12.78 -13.77
C GLY A 100 -16.14 13.25 -13.61
N ALA A 101 -16.38 14.50 -13.22
CA ALA A 101 -17.74 15.00 -12.94
C ALA A 101 -18.70 14.87 -14.13
N SER A 102 -18.21 15.13 -15.35
CA SER A 102 -18.99 14.97 -16.59
C SER A 102 -19.28 13.50 -16.95
N HIS A 103 -18.59 12.56 -16.32
CA HIS A 103 -18.70 11.12 -16.55
C HIS A 103 -19.32 10.37 -15.35
N GLY A 104 -19.86 11.09 -14.36
CA GLY A 104 -20.47 10.50 -13.18
C GLY A 104 -19.48 9.77 -12.27
N ALA A 105 -18.19 10.11 -12.33
CA ALA A 105 -17.18 9.51 -11.48
C ALA A 105 -17.41 9.89 -10.01
N ARG A 106 -17.03 8.97 -9.12
CA ARG A 106 -16.93 9.20 -7.69
C ARG A 106 -15.51 8.94 -7.24
N SER A 107 -15.08 9.61 -6.18
CA SER A 107 -13.79 9.28 -5.57
C SER A 107 -13.84 7.90 -4.93
N LEU A 108 -12.72 7.18 -5.05
CA LEU A 108 -12.43 5.96 -4.29
C LEU A 108 -11.43 6.20 -3.16
N GLY A 109 -10.97 7.45 -2.98
CA GLY A 109 -10.05 7.87 -1.94
C GLY A 109 -8.71 8.39 -2.47
N GLU A 110 -7.91 8.88 -1.54
CA GLU A 110 -6.53 9.32 -1.73
C GLU A 110 -5.64 8.62 -0.69
N THR A 111 -4.49 8.12 -1.13
CA THR A 111 -3.54 7.40 -0.28
C THR A 111 -2.14 7.92 -0.50
N THR A 112 -1.39 8.08 0.59
CA THR A 112 0.05 8.35 0.54
C THR A 112 0.82 7.04 0.70
N LEU A 113 1.73 6.77 -0.23
CA LEU A 113 2.62 5.61 -0.15
C LEU A 113 3.82 5.94 0.73
N TYR A 114 4.08 5.07 1.70
CA TYR A 114 5.25 5.14 2.58
C TYR A 114 6.15 3.94 2.31
N TYR A 115 7.46 4.16 2.39
CA TYR A 115 8.47 3.12 2.20
C TYR A 115 9.39 3.11 3.41
N ALA A 116 9.74 1.90 3.85
CA ALA A 116 10.74 1.68 4.89
C ALA A 116 11.67 0.57 4.42
N GLU A 117 12.97 0.85 4.41
CA GLU A 117 14.01 -0.14 4.12
C GLU A 117 14.52 -0.79 5.41
N ASP A 118 14.68 0.00 6.46
CA ASP A 118 15.09 -0.48 7.76
C ASP A 118 13.88 -1.01 8.53
N LEU A 119 13.84 -2.33 8.73
CA LEU A 119 12.91 -2.93 9.68
C LEU A 119 13.34 -2.56 11.11
N PRO A 120 12.42 -2.14 11.97
CA PRO A 120 12.75 -1.90 13.37
C PRO A 120 13.26 -3.21 14.00
N GLU A 121 14.31 -3.11 14.80
CA GLU A 121 14.77 -4.24 15.60
C GLU A 121 13.75 -4.50 16.71
N ILE A 122 12.92 -5.53 16.55
CA ILE A 122 11.94 -5.94 17.54
C ILE A 122 12.60 -6.94 18.48
N LYS A 123 12.64 -6.62 19.78
CA LYS A 123 13.06 -7.60 20.79
C LYS A 123 11.98 -8.68 20.90
N GLY A 124 12.37 -9.93 20.71
CA GLY A 124 11.50 -11.06 20.97
C GLY A 124 10.92 -11.01 22.39
N SER A 125 9.70 -11.50 22.53
CA SER A 125 8.98 -11.57 23.80
C SER A 125 8.69 -13.04 24.10
N ASP A 126 9.01 -13.47 25.32
CA ASP A 126 8.67 -14.81 25.81
C ASP A 126 7.19 -14.91 26.27
N ALA A 127 6.40 -13.85 26.03
CA ALA A 127 5.00 -13.72 26.46
C ALA A 127 3.98 -13.84 25.32
N VAL A 128 4.46 -14.03 24.09
CA VAL A 128 3.62 -14.16 22.91
C VAL A 128 4.21 -15.21 21.97
N ALA A 129 3.31 -15.91 21.27
CA ALA A 129 3.63 -16.84 20.21
C ALA A 129 3.04 -16.36 18.88
N ILE A 130 3.61 -16.82 17.77
CA ILE A 130 3.05 -16.62 16.43
C ILE A 130 2.33 -17.92 16.03
N SER A 131 1.09 -17.77 15.55
CA SER A 131 0.28 -18.88 15.03
C SER A 131 -0.16 -18.58 13.60
N GLU A 132 -0.22 -19.61 12.76
CA GLU A 132 -0.80 -19.56 11.41
C GLU A 132 -2.26 -20.08 11.39
N ASP A 133 -2.82 -20.42 12.56
CA ASP A 133 -4.18 -20.92 12.67
C ASP A 133 -5.21 -19.81 12.38
N ARG A 134 -6.07 -20.06 11.40
CA ARG A 134 -7.11 -19.13 10.95
C ARG A 134 -8.23 -18.95 11.97
N GLU A 135 -8.39 -19.86 12.93
CA GLU A 135 -9.36 -19.68 14.02
C GLU A 135 -9.04 -18.41 14.84
N PHE A 136 -7.76 -18.11 15.08
CA PHE A 136 -7.35 -16.89 15.78
C PHE A 136 -7.64 -15.62 14.97
N ILE A 137 -7.53 -15.65 13.65
CA ILE A 137 -7.90 -14.51 12.80
C ILE A 137 -9.40 -14.23 12.91
N THR A 138 -10.22 -15.29 12.89
CA THR A 138 -11.67 -15.17 13.02
C THR A 138 -12.06 -14.61 14.39
N GLU A 139 -11.41 -15.06 15.46
CA GLU A 139 -11.62 -14.54 16.81
C GLU A 139 -11.20 -13.07 16.95
N LEU A 140 -10.10 -12.67 16.31
CA LEU A 140 -9.64 -11.28 16.30
C LEU A 140 -10.63 -10.38 15.57
N GLU A 141 -11.07 -10.77 14.37
CA GLU A 141 -12.03 -10.00 13.59
C GLU A 141 -13.37 -9.84 14.33
N ALA A 142 -13.81 -10.86 15.07
CA ALA A 142 -15.04 -10.79 15.87
C ALA A 142 -14.98 -9.77 17.03
N ARG A 143 -13.78 -9.40 17.51
CA ARG A 143 -13.57 -8.41 18.57
C ARG A 143 -13.24 -7.01 18.06
N CYS A 144 -12.88 -6.89 16.79
CA CYS A 144 -12.52 -5.62 16.19
C CYS A 144 -13.75 -4.88 15.62
N PRO A 145 -13.71 -3.53 15.54
CA PRO A 145 -14.73 -2.76 14.84
C PRO A 145 -14.88 -3.19 13.37
N SER A 146 -16.10 -3.18 12.85
CA SER A 146 -16.40 -3.61 11.47
C SER A 146 -15.61 -2.85 10.41
N ASP A 147 -15.34 -1.56 10.64
CA ASP A 147 -14.60 -0.71 9.72
C ASP A 147 -13.12 -1.13 9.66
N ASP A 148 -12.53 -1.48 10.82
CA ASP A 148 -11.16 -1.97 10.91
C ASP A 148 -11.04 -3.37 10.28
N VAL A 149 -12.03 -4.24 10.50
CA VAL A 149 -12.10 -5.57 9.86
C VAL A 149 -12.24 -5.44 8.35
N GLY A 150 -13.11 -4.55 7.87
CA GLY A 150 -13.31 -4.30 6.45
C GLY A 150 -12.06 -3.73 5.77
N ALA A 151 -11.32 -2.86 6.46
CA ALA A 151 -10.06 -2.31 5.96
C ALA A 151 -8.92 -3.34 5.96
N ALA A 152 -8.84 -4.18 7.00
CA ALA A 152 -7.77 -5.16 7.13
C ALA A 152 -8.02 -6.42 6.28
N ALA A 153 -9.27 -6.87 6.18
CA ALA A 153 -9.73 -8.03 5.42
C ALA A 153 -8.86 -9.30 5.62
N LEU A 154 -8.37 -9.54 6.84
CA LEU A 154 -7.38 -10.57 7.13
C LEU A 154 -7.87 -11.97 6.77
N SER A 155 -9.15 -12.27 7.03
CA SER A 155 -9.75 -13.56 6.68
C SER A 155 -9.78 -13.85 5.18
N GLN A 156 -9.62 -12.83 4.33
CA GLN A 156 -9.57 -12.93 2.87
C GLN A 156 -8.14 -13.02 2.33
N THR A 157 -7.14 -12.71 3.16
CA THR A 157 -5.74 -12.70 2.76
C THR A 157 -5.19 -14.12 2.59
N ALA A 158 -4.31 -14.32 1.61
CA ALA A 158 -3.76 -15.64 1.29
C ALA A 158 -2.95 -16.24 2.45
N GLN A 159 -2.07 -15.43 3.05
CA GLN A 159 -1.22 -15.79 4.18
C GLN A 159 -1.57 -14.93 5.39
N THR A 160 -1.67 -15.57 6.57
CA THR A 160 -2.06 -14.89 7.81
C THR A 160 -1.26 -15.41 8.99
N PHE A 161 -0.89 -14.50 9.89
CA PHE A 161 -0.20 -14.78 11.14
C PHE A 161 -0.92 -14.06 12.28
N ALA A 162 -1.14 -14.76 13.38
CA ALA A 162 -1.71 -14.23 14.61
C ALA A 162 -0.64 -14.14 15.70
N VAL A 163 -0.57 -13.00 16.38
CA VAL A 163 0.16 -12.85 17.63
C VAL A 163 -0.78 -13.26 18.76
N VAL A 164 -0.39 -14.27 19.52
CA VAL A 164 -1.19 -14.88 20.57
C VAL A 164 -0.45 -14.74 21.89
N SER A 165 -1.11 -14.18 22.89
CA SER A 165 -0.62 -14.15 24.27
C SER A 165 -0.65 -15.56 24.86
N ASP A 166 0.50 -16.01 25.36
CA ASP A 166 0.67 -17.32 26.01
C ASP A 166 0.76 -17.23 27.55
N GLN A 167 0.48 -16.04 28.10
CA GLN A 167 0.54 -15.77 29.54
C GLN A 167 -0.38 -16.67 30.37
N ASP A 168 -1.47 -17.16 29.78
CA ASP A 168 -2.32 -18.21 30.33
C ASP A 168 -2.42 -19.38 29.33
N PRO A 169 -1.64 -20.46 29.51
CA PRO A 169 -1.61 -21.60 28.59
C PRO A 169 -2.96 -22.30 28.39
N GLY A 170 -3.93 -22.11 29.30
CA GLY A 170 -5.28 -22.63 29.17
C GLY A 170 -6.25 -21.71 28.43
N ASN A 171 -5.84 -20.47 28.16
CA ASN A 171 -6.67 -19.42 27.57
C ASN A 171 -5.79 -18.51 26.68
N LEU A 172 -5.36 -19.07 25.56
CA LEU A 172 -4.63 -18.35 24.54
C LEU A 172 -5.51 -17.22 23.99
N GLN A 173 -5.00 -15.99 24.02
CA GLN A 173 -5.72 -14.81 23.55
C GLN A 173 -4.99 -14.19 22.36
N VAL A 174 -5.65 -14.10 21.20
CA VAL A 174 -5.09 -13.36 20.06
C VAL A 174 -5.12 -11.85 20.34
N VAL A 175 -4.01 -11.16 20.10
CA VAL A 175 -3.85 -9.72 20.37
C VAL A 175 -3.67 -8.91 19.09
N ALA A 176 -3.13 -9.53 18.04
CA ALA A 176 -2.97 -8.93 16.74
C ALA A 176 -2.94 -10.01 15.65
N GLY A 177 -3.21 -9.59 14.42
CA GLY A 177 -3.14 -10.41 13.23
C GLY A 177 -2.49 -9.61 12.11
N SER A 178 -1.76 -10.30 11.25
CA SER A 178 -1.19 -9.74 10.03
C SER A 178 -1.45 -10.68 8.89
N GLY A 179 -1.51 -10.14 7.68
CA GLY A 179 -1.63 -10.92 6.47
C GLY A 179 -0.88 -10.27 5.33
N TYR A 180 -0.56 -11.08 4.34
CA TYR A 180 -0.02 -10.56 3.08
C TYR A 180 -0.57 -11.27 1.86
N GLU A 181 -0.72 -10.50 0.79
CA GLU A 181 -1.01 -11.01 -0.55
C GLU A 181 0.11 -10.59 -1.50
N GLU A 182 0.75 -11.57 -2.14
CA GLU A 182 1.82 -11.30 -3.09
C GLU A 182 1.26 -10.71 -4.38
N TRP A 183 1.92 -9.65 -4.85
CA TRP A 183 1.54 -8.89 -6.03
C TRP A 183 2.74 -8.74 -6.97
N ALA A 184 2.50 -8.99 -8.25
CA ALA A 184 3.52 -9.01 -9.32
C ALA A 184 4.73 -9.93 -9.03
N SER A 185 4.62 -10.87 -8.09
CA SER A 185 5.73 -11.69 -7.57
C SER A 185 6.94 -10.88 -7.06
N LEU A 186 6.73 -9.62 -6.71
CA LEU A 186 7.80 -8.67 -6.39
C LEU A 186 7.59 -7.95 -5.06
N ILE A 187 6.34 -7.63 -4.74
CA ILE A 187 5.97 -6.97 -3.49
C ILE A 187 4.71 -7.64 -2.94
N ALA A 188 4.34 -7.32 -1.70
CA ALA A 188 3.13 -7.84 -1.10
C ALA A 188 2.32 -6.70 -0.47
N ASP A 189 1.01 -6.77 -0.62
CA ASP A 189 0.09 -5.94 0.14
C ASP A 189 0.02 -6.50 1.55
N LEU A 190 0.54 -5.74 2.50
CA LEU A 190 0.55 -6.09 3.92
C LEU A 190 -0.67 -5.48 4.60
N THR A 191 -1.31 -6.27 5.44
CA THR A 191 -2.42 -5.84 6.29
C THR A 191 -2.17 -6.25 7.72
N VAL A 192 -2.62 -5.42 8.66
CA VAL A 192 -2.49 -5.65 10.10
C VAL A 192 -3.79 -5.24 10.77
N LEU A 193 -4.24 -6.06 11.72
CA LEU A 193 -5.34 -5.76 12.63
C LEU A 193 -4.85 -5.97 14.06
N VAL A 194 -5.09 -5.00 14.93
CA VAL A 194 -4.73 -5.10 16.34
C VAL A 194 -6.00 -4.95 17.17
N ASP A 195 -6.17 -5.86 18.14
CA ASP A 195 -7.26 -5.79 19.08
C ASP A 195 -7.27 -4.41 19.76
N PRO A 196 -8.42 -3.71 19.81
CA PRO A 196 -8.51 -2.37 20.39
C PRO A 196 -7.90 -2.22 21.79
N ASP A 197 -8.04 -3.22 22.65
CA ASP A 197 -7.57 -3.19 24.04
C ASP A 197 -6.04 -3.29 24.13
N PHE A 198 -5.38 -3.75 23.05
CA PHE A 198 -3.93 -3.96 23.00
C PHE A 198 -3.20 -2.93 22.13
N ARG A 199 -3.89 -1.94 21.56
CA ARG A 199 -3.27 -0.88 20.74
C ARG A 199 -2.29 -0.02 21.55
N GLY A 200 -1.23 0.45 20.89
CA GLY A 200 -0.26 1.39 21.48
C GLY A 200 0.77 0.77 22.43
N HIS A 201 0.87 -0.57 22.46
CA HIS A 201 1.80 -1.30 23.34
C HIS A 201 3.08 -1.77 22.66
N GLY A 202 3.34 -1.31 21.43
CA GLY A 202 4.43 -1.79 20.57
C GLY A 202 4.05 -3.11 19.91
#